data_AF-A0A258ER94-F1
#
_entry.id   AF-A0A258ER94-F1
#
_cell.length_a   1.000
_cell.length_b   1.000
_cell.length_c   1.000
_cell.angle_alpha   90.00
_cell.angle_beta   90.00
_cell.angle_gamma   90.00
#
_symmetry.space_group_name_H-M   'P 1'
#
loop_
_entity.id
_entity.type
_entity.pdbx_description
1 polymer ?
#
loop_
_entity_poly.entity_id
_entity_poly.type
_entity_poly.pdbx_seq_one_letter_code
_entity_poly.pdbx_strand_id
1 'polypeptide(L)' 'QAVAAGGMSIGQKGMMVAAKTLTLTAMDIFKNPSVTTEALGELNKRRGANFTYEALVGDRKPPLDYRK' A
#
# COMPACT_ATOMS: atom_id res chain seq x y z
N GLN A 1 5.23 1.34 -12.09
CA GLN A 1 5.99 0.07 -12.09
C GLN A 1 6.94 -0.12 -13.28
N ALA A 2 6.88 0.68 -14.35
CA ALA A 2 7.76 0.52 -15.51
C ALA A 2 9.27 0.77 -15.26
N VAL A 3 9.63 1.68 -14.35
CA VAL A 3 11.03 2.07 -14.11
C VAL A 3 11.81 1.01 -13.30
N ALA A 4 11.12 0.21 -12.48
CA ALA A 4 11.75 -0.86 -11.69
C ALA A 4 11.98 -2.15 -12.51
N ALA A 5 11.23 -2.35 -13.60
CA ALA A 5 11.23 -3.58 -14.40
C ALA A 5 12.06 -3.48 -15.70
N GLY A 6 12.56 -2.30 -16.07
CA GLY A 6 13.26 -2.05 -17.34
C GLY A 6 14.72 -2.51 -17.41
N GLY A 7 15.18 -3.41 -16.53
CA GLY A 7 16.55 -3.95 -16.54
C GLY A 7 17.66 -2.96 -16.15
N MET A 8 17.32 -1.73 -15.77
CA MET A 8 18.28 -0.70 -15.34
C MET A 8 18.57 -0.77 -13.83
N SER A 9 19.85 -0.64 -13.47
CA SER A 9 20.34 -0.71 -12.09
C SER A 9 19.70 0.29 -11.12
N ILE A 10 19.10 1.36 -11.62
CA ILE A 10 18.39 2.37 -10.81
C ILE A 10 17.17 1.80 -10.09
N GLY A 11 16.46 0.85 -10.71
CA GLY A 11 15.32 0.17 -10.10
C GLY A 11 15.72 -0.68 -8.90
N GLN A 12 16.84 -1.40 -9.02
CA GLN A 12 17.39 -2.23 -7.94
C GLN A 12 17.89 -1.38 -6.77
N LYS A 13 18.61 -0.29 -7.06
CA LYS A 13 19.08 0.65 -6.03
C LYS A 13 17.90 1.31 -5.29
N GLY A 14 16.88 1.76 -6.03
CA GLY A 14 15.66 2.30 -5.44
C GLY A 14 14.89 1.28 -4.59
N MET A 15 14.83 0.03 -5.04
CA MET A 15 14.20 -1.06 -4.29
C MET A 15 14.90 -1.32 -2.96
N MET A 16 16.24 -1.29 -2.90
CA MET A 16 16.98 -1.49 -1.65
C MET A 16 16.70 -0.38 -0.63
N VAL A 17 16.59 0.88 -1.08
CA VAL A 17 16.21 1.99 -0.20
C VAL A 17 14.78 1.79 0.31
N ALA A 18 13.83 1.51 -0.59
CA ALA A 18 12.43 1.26 -0.22
C ALA A 18 12.29 0.10 0.78
N ALA A 19 13.00 -1.01 0.55
CA ALA A 19 12.99 -2.16 1.44
C ALA A 19 13.52 -1.81 2.84
N LYS A 20 14.64 -1.09 2.93
CA LYS A 20 15.18 -0.63 4.21
C LYS A 20 14.20 0.30 4.94
N THR A 21 13.60 1.25 4.23
CA THR A 21 12.60 2.16 4.80
C THR A 21 11.40 1.39 5.35
N LEU A 22 10.81 0.49 4.56
CA LEU A 22 9.65 -0.31 5.00
C LEU A 22 9.97 -1.16 6.23
N THR A 23 11.14 -1.82 6.25
CA THR A 23 11.55 -2.65 7.38
C THR A 23 11.74 -1.82 8.65
N LEU A 24 12.44 -0.69 8.57
CA LEU A 24 12.66 0.19 9.72
C LEU A 24 11.33 0.75 10.25
N THR A 25 10.46 1.22 9.34
CA THR A 25 9.12 1.68 9.73
C THR A 25 8.31 0.58 10.41
N ALA A 26 8.35 -0.65 9.89
CA ALA A 26 7.67 -1.78 10.52
C ALA A 26 8.24 -2.08 11.92
N MET A 27 9.57 -2.06 12.08
CA MET A 27 10.21 -2.24 13.37
C MET A 27 9.80 -1.17 14.38
N ASP A 28 9.71 0.10 13.97
CA ASP A 28 9.28 1.19 14.83
C ASP A 28 7.82 1.03 15.26
N ILE A 29 6.95 0.62 14.33
CA ILE A 29 5.55 0.29 14.62
C ILE A 29 5.43 -0.86 15.62
N PHE A 30 6.23 -1.92 15.46
CA PHE A 30 6.21 -3.05 16.39
C PHE A 30 6.71 -2.67 17.79
N LYS A 31 7.68 -1.75 17.89
CA LYS A 31 8.18 -1.24 19.18
C LYS A 31 7.21 -0.27 19.84
N ASN A 32 6.49 0.53 19.06
CA ASN A 32 5.47 1.43 19.55
C ASN A 32 4.13 1.24 18.82
N PRO A 33 3.28 0.30 19.29
CA PRO A 33 1.99 0.05 18.69
C PRO A 33 1.04 1.27 18.69
N SER A 34 1.25 2.29 19.54
CA SER A 34 0.38 3.47 19.63
C SER A 34 0.31 4.23 18.30
N VAL A 35 1.39 4.19 17.52
CA VAL A 35 1.49 4.83 16.20
C VAL A 35 0.37 4.35 15.27
N THR A 36 -0.04 3.09 15.37
CA THR A 36 -1.12 2.54 14.53
C THR A 36 -2.48 3.14 14.86
N THR A 37 -2.77 3.33 16.15
CA THR A 37 -4.02 3.92 16.63
C THR A 37 -4.11 5.39 16.23
N GLU A 38 -3.02 6.14 16.41
CA GLU A 38 -2.95 7.55 16.03
C GLU A 38 -3.09 7.73 14.51
N ALA A 39 -2.37 6.92 13.72
CA ALA A 39 -2.45 6.95 12.27
C ALA A 39 -3.85 6.59 11.75
N LEU A 40 -4.53 5.62 12.37
CA LEU A 40 -5.91 5.29 12.03
C LEU A 40 -6.88 6.44 12.34
N GLY A 41 -6.70 7.10 13.49
CA GLY A 41 -7.48 8.28 13.85
C GLY A 41 -7.30 9.41 12.84
N GLU A 42 -6.07 9.69 12.45
CA GLU A 42 -5.75 10.67 11.40
C GLU A 42 -6.39 10.29 10.06
N LEU A 43 -6.24 9.03 9.63
CA LEU A 43 -6.80 8.53 8.38
C LEU A 43 -8.32 8.72 8.33
N ASN A 44 -9.03 8.35 9.40
CA ASN A 44 -10.49 8.50 9.47
C ASN A 44 -10.90 9.97 9.46
N LYS A 45 -10.16 10.85 10.15
CA LYS A 45 -10.39 12.30 10.09
C LYS A 45 -10.22 12.86 8.67
N ARG A 46 -9.18 12.44 7.94
CA ARG A 46 -8.91 12.88 6.55
C ARG A 46 -9.90 12.31 5.54
N ARG A 47 -10.40 11.09 5.76
CA ARG A 47 -11.42 10.45 4.90
C ARG A 47 -12.79 11.12 5.03
N GLY A 48 -13.10 11.70 6.18
CA GLY A 48 -14.38 12.32 6.48
C GLY A 48 -15.38 11.33 7.09
N ALA A 49 -16.32 11.85 7.89
CA ALA A 49 -17.20 11.06 8.77
C ALA A 49 -18.09 10.04 8.03
N ASN A 50 -18.41 10.28 6.76
CA ASN A 50 -19.35 9.47 5.98
C ASN A 50 -18.67 8.74 4.81
N PHE A 51 -17.35 8.54 4.86
CA PHE A 51 -16.64 7.82 3.81
C PHE A 51 -17.09 6.36 3.80
N THR A 52 -17.79 5.98 2.74
CA THR A 52 -18.14 4.58 2.45
C THR A 52 -17.24 4.10 1.33
N TYR A 53 -16.49 3.01 1.56
CA TYR A 53 -15.66 2.42 0.52
C TYR A 53 -16.56 1.69 -0.48
N GLU A 54 -16.45 2.07 -1.75
CA GLU A 54 -17.08 1.37 -2.87
C GLU A 54 -15.99 0.86 -3.81
N ALA A 55 -16.09 -0.40 -4.21
CA ALA A 55 -15.16 -0.97 -5.16
C ALA A 55 -15.39 -0.35 -6.55
N LEU A 56 -14.37 0.27 -7.14
CA LEU A 56 -14.39 0.81 -8.51
C LEU A 56 -14.57 -0.27 -9.60
N VAL A 57 -14.73 -1.53 -9.20
CA VAL A 57 -14.93 -2.69 -10.05
C VAL A 57 -16.39 -2.75 -10.56
N GLY A 58 -17.31 -2.03 -9.90
CA GLY A 58 -18.75 -2.08 -10.17
C GLY A 58 -19.35 -3.47 -9.94
N ASP A 59 -20.54 -3.72 -10.46
CA ASP A 59 -21.24 -5.01 -10.35
C ASP A 59 -20.76 -6.08 -11.35
N ARG A 60 -19.56 -5.91 -11.93
CA ARG A 60 -19.09 -6.86 -12.94
C ARG A 60 -18.85 -8.22 -12.29
N LYS A 61 -19.43 -9.26 -12.88
CA LYS A 61 -19.09 -10.64 -12.52
C LYS A 61 -17.58 -10.84 -12.66
N PRO A 62 -16.92 -11.56 -11.74
CA PRO A 62 -15.50 -11.85 -11.87
C PRO A 62 -15.24 -12.49 -13.23
N PRO A 63 -14.20 -12.08 -13.98
CA PRO A 63 -13.89 -12.68 -15.27
C PRO A 63 -13.33 -14.08 -15.02
N LEU A 64 -14.17 -15.07 -14.71
CA LEU A 64 -13.70 -16.41 -14.34
C LEU A 64 -13.15 -17.21 -15.54
N ASP A 65 -13.28 -16.69 -16.76
CA ASP A 65 -12.92 -17.38 -18.01
C ASP A 65 -11.57 -16.89 -18.56
N TYR A 66 -10.49 -17.10 -17.78
CA TYR A 66 -9.10 -16.74 -18.16
C TYR A 66 -8.37 -17.85 -18.96
N ARG A 67 -9.05 -18.94 -19.36
CA ARG A 67 -8.41 -20.15 -19.89
C ARG A 67 -9.05 -20.70 -21.18
N LYS A 68 -9.46 -19.83 -22.11
CA LYS A 68 -9.70 -20.24 -23.50
C LYS A 68 -8.62 -19.71 -24.41
#